data_AF-A0A7C1JES2-F1
#
_entry.id   AF-A0A7C1JES2-F1
#
_cell.length_a   1.000
_cell.length_b   1.000
_cell.length_c   1.000
_cell.angle_alpha   90.00
_cell.angle_beta   90.00
_cell.angle_gamma   90.00
#
_symmetry.space_group_name_H-M   'P 1'
#
loop_
_entity.id
_entity.type
_entity.pdbx_description
1 polymer ?
#
loop_
_entity_poly.entity_id
_entity_poly.type
_entity_poly.pdbx_seq_one_letter_code
_entity_poly.pdbx_strand_id
1 'polypeptide(L)'
;MPNKAEDHQEQTPNEAKSPPSFLAFRKHIYRRIDEPKHLAYLHNYLSAIAERGDQQLIVSMPPRHGKSFTLSRLFPAWYLGIHPDHRVILASYGASLAIKNSRAVRNILNSPVYREQFPLIKLANDARSAESWDIAEHGGGMDAVGVGGGITGKGAHLLIVDDPVKSRAEAESAHMRDYLWEWFNSDLYTRREPHASIIIVMTRWHMDDLVGRLLRNQPDSWTYIRLPALAEANDPLNRAVGEALWEARFPVTALREIEANIGAYAFAGLYQQNPIPQAGGLFKRGSFNLIDVPPTDFLYRVRFWDFAMSEREHADYTAGVLMGMTTDERFVVLHVERFRAEWTDVLPRVIATARADGTNVIVGMEQVAYQSRAVQQFLSSEGMAGYAAFGQKPEGEKFVRALPFAARASQKLVDLVRGEWTDAFLDELVAFPQGAHDDQVDAAGGAYTKLVELHTLQQPRRALPVSTTKYT
;
A
#
# COMPACT_ATOMS: atom_id res chain seq x y z
N MET A 1 -68.31 -52.63 -0.73
CA MET A 1 -68.44 -51.46 -1.61
C MET A 1 -69.11 -50.34 -0.82
N PRO A 2 -68.72 -49.05 -0.90
CA PRO A 2 -67.87 -48.40 -1.90
C PRO A 2 -66.67 -47.58 -1.35
N ASN A 3 -65.81 -47.19 -2.30
CA ASN A 3 -64.71 -46.20 -2.34
C ASN A 3 -64.33 -45.39 -1.09
N LYS A 4 -63.06 -45.54 -0.66
CA LYS A 4 -62.28 -44.45 -0.07
C LYS A 4 -61.60 -43.69 -1.21
N ALA A 5 -61.99 -42.44 -1.43
CA ALA A 5 -61.23 -41.52 -2.25
C ALA A 5 -59.98 -41.10 -1.47
N GLU A 6 -58.80 -41.31 -2.07
CA GLU A 6 -57.55 -40.75 -1.60
C GLU A 6 -57.51 -39.26 -1.93
N ASP A 7 -57.48 -38.44 -0.89
CA ASP A 7 -57.34 -36.99 -0.99
C ASP A 7 -55.85 -36.70 -1.22
N HIS A 8 -55.47 -36.55 -2.49
CA HIS A 8 -54.16 -36.02 -2.85
C HIS A 8 -54.13 -34.54 -2.46
N GLN A 9 -53.54 -34.23 -1.31
CA GLN A 9 -53.14 -32.87 -0.97
C GLN A 9 -52.04 -32.44 -1.95
N GLU A 10 -52.44 -31.69 -2.97
CA GLU A 10 -51.55 -30.85 -3.76
C GLU A 10 -50.74 -29.95 -2.81
N GLN A 11 -49.44 -30.19 -2.75
CA GLN A 11 -48.50 -29.26 -2.13
C GLN A 11 -48.54 -27.96 -2.93
N THR A 12 -49.07 -26.91 -2.28
CA THR A 12 -49.03 -25.54 -2.79
C THR A 12 -47.60 -25.14 -3.20
N PRO A 13 -47.41 -24.45 -4.33
CA PRO A 13 -46.10 -23.96 -4.76
C PRO A 13 -45.48 -23.10 -3.65
N ASN A 14 -44.25 -23.46 -3.25
CA ASN A 14 -43.44 -22.72 -2.30
C ASN A 14 -43.33 -21.26 -2.77
N GLU A 15 -44.01 -20.32 -2.09
CA GLU A 15 -43.91 -18.89 -2.38
C GLU A 15 -42.43 -18.51 -2.41
N ALA A 16 -41.94 -18.07 -3.58
CA ALA A 16 -40.56 -17.63 -3.73
C ALA A 16 -40.34 -16.41 -2.83
N LYS A 17 -39.76 -16.64 -1.64
CA LYS A 17 -39.35 -15.56 -0.73
C LYS A 17 -38.47 -14.58 -1.51
N SER A 18 -38.82 -13.29 -1.43
CA SER A 18 -37.99 -12.24 -2.00
C SER A 18 -36.54 -12.37 -1.50
N PRO A 19 -35.54 -12.14 -2.36
CA PRO A 19 -34.15 -12.27 -1.95
C PRO A 19 -33.82 -11.32 -0.79
N PRO A 20 -32.93 -11.72 0.14
CA PRO A 20 -32.56 -10.86 1.26
C PRO A 20 -31.87 -9.59 0.76
N SER A 21 -32.04 -8.47 1.46
CA SER A 21 -31.21 -7.28 1.23
C SER A 21 -29.73 -7.58 1.47
N PHE A 22 -28.83 -6.83 0.84
CA PHE A 22 -27.38 -7.04 1.03
C PHE A 22 -26.96 -6.96 2.50
N LEU A 23 -27.56 -6.03 3.26
CA LEU A 23 -27.34 -5.90 4.70
C LEU A 23 -27.79 -7.15 5.46
N ALA A 24 -28.96 -7.70 5.15
CA ALA A 24 -29.48 -8.91 5.78
C ALA A 24 -28.61 -10.14 5.44
N PHE A 25 -28.19 -10.26 4.18
CA PHE A 25 -27.26 -11.29 3.72
C PHE A 25 -25.93 -11.24 4.49
N ARG A 26 -25.29 -10.06 4.55
CA ARG A 26 -24.03 -9.87 5.27
C ARG A 26 -24.14 -10.29 6.74
N LYS A 27 -25.19 -9.84 7.45
CA LYS A 27 -25.43 -10.19 8.86
C LYS A 27 -25.61 -11.69 9.08
N HIS A 28 -26.21 -12.38 8.11
CA HIS A 28 -26.44 -13.82 8.18
C HIS A 28 -25.14 -14.61 7.97
N ILE A 29 -24.39 -14.29 6.91
CA ILE A 29 -23.13 -14.98 6.58
C ILE A 29 -22.04 -14.71 7.63
N TYR A 30 -21.99 -13.50 8.18
CA TYR A 30 -20.99 -13.10 9.18
C TYR A 30 -21.64 -12.53 10.44
N ARG A 31 -21.92 -13.41 11.40
CA ARG A 31 -22.56 -13.11 12.69
C ARG A 31 -21.69 -12.34 13.71
N ARG A 32 -20.42 -12.05 13.42
CA ARG A 32 -19.49 -11.39 14.37
C ARG A 32 -19.37 -9.87 14.15
N ILE A 33 -19.78 -9.13 15.20
CA ILE A 33 -19.49 -7.76 15.65
C ILE A 33 -19.82 -6.62 14.68
N ASP A 34 -20.52 -5.63 15.25
CA ASP A 34 -20.85 -4.28 14.78
C ASP A 34 -20.40 -3.94 13.37
N GLU A 35 -21.40 -3.65 12.53
CA GLU A 35 -21.15 -3.04 11.25
C GLU A 35 -20.53 -1.66 11.42
N PRO A 36 -19.28 -1.47 10.94
CA PRO A 36 -18.71 -0.14 10.91
C PRO A 36 -19.57 0.76 10.02
N LYS A 37 -19.88 1.97 10.50
CA LYS A 37 -20.76 2.94 9.82
C LYS A 37 -20.39 3.14 8.35
N HIS A 38 -19.09 3.14 8.05
CA HIS A 38 -18.60 3.33 6.69
C HIS A 38 -18.89 2.17 5.75
N LEU A 39 -18.97 0.93 6.25
CA LEU A 39 -19.38 -0.21 5.43
C LEU A 39 -20.90 -0.20 5.21
N ALA A 40 -21.68 0.14 6.25
CA ALA A 40 -23.13 0.33 6.11
C ALA A 40 -23.46 1.42 5.07
N TYR A 41 -22.71 2.52 5.07
CA TYR A 41 -22.89 3.61 4.12
C TYR A 41 -22.76 3.15 2.65
N LEU A 42 -21.85 2.21 2.37
CA LEU A 42 -21.66 1.68 1.02
C LEU A 42 -22.82 0.78 0.57
N HIS A 43 -23.64 0.25 1.49
CA HIS A 43 -24.70 -0.70 1.15
C HIS A 43 -25.75 -0.12 0.22
N ASN A 44 -26.09 1.17 0.36
CA ASN A 44 -27.08 1.81 -0.50
C ASN A 44 -26.60 1.87 -1.96
N TYR A 45 -25.31 2.17 -2.15
CA TYR A 45 -24.69 2.19 -3.48
C TYR A 45 -24.59 0.78 -4.07
N LEU A 46 -24.20 -0.20 -3.27
CA LEU A 46 -24.11 -1.60 -3.71
C LEU A 46 -25.48 -2.20 -4.05
N SER A 47 -26.51 -1.89 -3.27
CA SER A 47 -27.89 -2.33 -3.55
C SER A 47 -28.41 -1.67 -4.83
N ALA A 48 -28.16 -0.37 -5.01
CA ALA A 48 -28.50 0.35 -6.24
C ALA A 48 -27.82 -0.24 -7.49
N ILE A 49 -26.55 -0.65 -7.39
CA ILE A 49 -25.83 -1.33 -8.49
C ILE A 49 -26.53 -2.63 -8.87
N ALA A 50 -26.91 -3.43 -7.87
CA ALA A 50 -27.62 -4.69 -8.08
C ALA A 50 -29.02 -4.48 -8.67
N GLU A 51 -29.75 -3.45 -8.27
CA GLU A 51 -31.12 -3.21 -8.72
C GLU A 51 -31.19 -2.54 -10.10
N ARG A 52 -30.30 -1.58 -10.38
CA ARG A 52 -30.42 -0.70 -11.55
C ARG A 52 -29.46 -1.04 -12.69
N GLY A 53 -28.31 -1.64 -12.39
CA GLY A 53 -27.23 -1.79 -13.37
C GLY A 53 -26.70 -0.44 -13.88
N ASP A 54 -25.78 -0.51 -14.85
CA ASP A 54 -25.14 0.63 -15.53
C ASP A 54 -24.61 1.74 -14.57
N GLN A 55 -24.08 1.33 -13.42
CA GLN A 55 -23.50 2.24 -12.44
C GLN A 55 -21.97 2.14 -12.46
N GLN A 56 -21.31 3.28 -12.27
CA GLN A 56 -19.85 3.35 -12.14
C GLN A 56 -19.50 3.96 -10.78
N LEU A 57 -18.91 3.14 -9.91
CA LEU A 57 -18.62 3.49 -8.52
C LEU A 57 -17.11 3.40 -8.27
N ILE A 58 -16.53 4.47 -7.73
CA ILE A 58 -15.18 4.45 -7.14
C ILE A 58 -15.31 4.59 -5.63
N VAL A 59 -14.66 3.69 -4.89
CA VAL A 59 -14.51 3.78 -3.43
C VAL A 59 -13.02 3.84 -3.09
N SER A 60 -12.59 4.99 -2.59
CA SER A 60 -11.25 5.14 -1.98
C SER A 60 -11.34 5.02 -0.47
N MET A 61 -10.63 4.05 0.11
CA MET A 61 -10.67 3.78 1.55
C MET A 61 -9.32 3.22 2.07
N PRO A 62 -8.93 3.47 3.33
CA PRO A 62 -7.61 3.10 3.84
C PRO A 62 -7.41 1.58 3.89
N PRO A 63 -6.15 1.11 3.94
CA PRO A 63 -5.86 -0.30 4.06
C PRO A 63 -6.46 -0.88 5.35
N ARG A 64 -6.86 -2.15 5.31
CA ARG A 64 -7.43 -2.89 6.46
C ARG A 64 -8.77 -2.33 7.00
N HIS A 65 -9.46 -1.47 6.26
CA HIS A 65 -10.79 -0.95 6.65
C HIS A 65 -11.99 -1.73 6.06
N GLY A 66 -11.77 -2.99 5.65
CA GLY A 66 -12.86 -3.90 5.28
C GLY A 66 -13.38 -3.77 3.84
N LYS A 67 -12.72 -2.97 2.99
CA LYS A 67 -13.08 -2.78 1.57
C LYS A 67 -13.17 -4.09 0.80
N SER A 68 -12.05 -4.81 0.65
CA SER A 68 -12.00 -6.04 -0.15
C SER A 68 -12.91 -7.15 0.39
N PHE A 69 -13.11 -7.19 1.71
CA PHE A 69 -14.03 -8.14 2.31
C PHE A 69 -15.48 -7.85 1.91
N THR A 70 -15.89 -6.58 1.93
CA THR A 70 -17.27 -6.18 1.64
C THR A 70 -17.53 -6.17 0.13
N LEU A 71 -16.71 -5.45 -0.64
CA LEU A 71 -16.95 -5.20 -2.06
C LEU A 71 -16.47 -6.34 -2.97
N SER A 72 -15.42 -7.07 -2.58
CA SER A 72 -14.80 -8.09 -3.43
C SER A 72 -15.10 -9.52 -3.01
N ARG A 73 -15.83 -9.72 -1.90
CA ARG A 73 -16.23 -11.06 -1.42
C ARG A 73 -17.72 -11.16 -1.11
N LEU A 74 -18.21 -10.34 -0.20
CA LEU A 74 -19.62 -10.39 0.20
C LEU A 74 -20.54 -9.93 -0.92
N PHE A 75 -20.23 -8.78 -1.52
CA PHE A 75 -21.06 -8.20 -2.56
C PHE A 75 -21.21 -9.10 -3.79
N PRO A 76 -20.14 -9.63 -4.43
CA PRO A 76 -20.30 -10.53 -5.56
C PRO A 76 -21.00 -11.84 -5.18
N ALA A 77 -20.81 -12.35 -3.94
CA ALA A 77 -21.55 -13.53 -3.49
C ALA A 77 -23.06 -13.27 -3.43
N TRP A 78 -23.47 -12.13 -2.85
CA TRP A 78 -24.87 -11.74 -2.79
C TRP A 78 -25.44 -11.42 -4.18
N TYR A 79 -24.70 -10.67 -4.99
CA TYR A 79 -25.08 -10.27 -6.35
C TYR A 79 -25.38 -11.49 -7.23
N LEU A 80 -24.55 -12.53 -7.17
CA LEU A 80 -24.78 -13.78 -7.91
C LEU A 80 -25.94 -14.61 -7.33
N GLY A 81 -26.33 -14.38 -6.08
CA GLY A 81 -27.52 -14.98 -5.49
C GLY A 81 -28.82 -14.42 -6.06
N ILE A 82 -28.82 -13.15 -6.43
CA ILE A 82 -29.97 -12.44 -7.01
C ILE A 82 -29.94 -12.41 -8.56
N HIS A 83 -28.75 -12.48 -9.15
CA HIS A 83 -28.50 -12.45 -10.58
C HIS A 83 -27.65 -13.66 -11.00
N PRO A 84 -28.21 -14.88 -10.94
CA PRO A 84 -27.43 -16.10 -11.17
C PRO A 84 -26.99 -16.29 -12.63
N ASP A 85 -27.63 -15.61 -13.58
CA ASP A 85 -27.24 -15.59 -14.99
C ASP A 85 -26.20 -14.51 -15.32
N HIS A 86 -25.85 -13.66 -14.35
CA HIS A 86 -24.85 -12.61 -14.55
C HIS A 86 -23.44 -13.13 -14.30
N ARG A 87 -22.50 -12.55 -15.04
CA ARG A 87 -21.07 -12.84 -14.92
C ARG A 87 -20.33 -11.69 -14.24
N VAL A 88 -19.50 -12.02 -13.27
CA VAL A 88 -18.67 -11.09 -12.49
C VAL A 88 -17.20 -11.26 -12.89
N ILE A 89 -16.50 -10.17 -13.21
CA ILE A 89 -15.05 -10.18 -13.35
C ILE A 89 -14.44 -9.41 -12.19
N LEU A 90 -13.58 -10.08 -11.41
CA LEU A 90 -12.83 -9.47 -10.32
C LEU A 90 -11.35 -9.37 -10.70
N ALA A 91 -10.86 -8.15 -10.73
CA ALA A 91 -9.47 -7.84 -10.98
C ALA A 91 -8.76 -7.33 -9.73
N SER A 92 -7.47 -7.63 -9.61
CA SER A 92 -6.58 -7.04 -8.59
C SER A 92 -5.18 -6.83 -9.19
N TYR A 93 -4.28 -6.13 -8.49
CA TYR A 93 -2.90 -5.89 -8.99
C TYR A 93 -2.17 -7.17 -9.45
N GLY A 94 -2.53 -8.33 -8.91
CA GLY A 94 -1.97 -9.62 -9.32
C GLY A 94 -2.99 -10.74 -9.23
N ALA A 95 -2.84 -11.72 -10.13
CA ALA A 95 -3.77 -12.85 -10.27
C ALA A 95 -3.95 -13.63 -8.96
N SER A 96 -2.88 -13.84 -8.18
CA SER A 96 -2.95 -14.56 -6.91
C SER A 96 -3.90 -13.91 -5.89
N LEU A 97 -3.98 -12.57 -5.85
CA LEU A 97 -4.91 -11.86 -4.97
C LEU A 97 -6.35 -11.97 -5.47
N ALA A 98 -6.56 -11.79 -6.78
CA ALA A 98 -7.88 -11.95 -7.39
C ALA A 98 -8.44 -13.37 -7.17
N ILE A 99 -7.63 -14.41 -7.44
CA ILE A 99 -7.99 -15.82 -7.23
C ILE A 99 -8.30 -16.10 -5.77
N LYS A 100 -7.57 -15.47 -4.83
CA LYS A 100 -7.86 -15.61 -3.38
C LYS A 100 -9.24 -15.03 -3.02
N ASN A 101 -9.61 -13.87 -3.58
CA ASN A 101 -10.92 -13.28 -3.35
C ASN A 101 -12.03 -14.12 -4.02
N SER A 102 -11.84 -14.55 -5.26
CA SER A 102 -12.79 -15.44 -5.96
C SER A 102 -13.00 -16.78 -5.23
N ARG A 103 -11.93 -17.39 -4.72
CA ARG A 103 -12.04 -18.59 -3.86
C ARG A 103 -12.90 -18.32 -2.62
N ALA A 104 -12.77 -17.15 -2.00
CA ALA A 104 -13.58 -16.78 -0.84
C ALA A 104 -15.06 -16.63 -1.22
N VAL A 105 -15.37 -15.98 -2.35
CA VAL A 105 -16.75 -15.90 -2.90
C VAL A 105 -17.32 -17.30 -3.12
N ARG A 106 -16.58 -18.16 -3.83
CA ARG A 106 -16.99 -19.54 -4.09
C ARG A 106 -17.25 -20.32 -2.81
N ASN A 107 -16.42 -20.14 -1.79
CA ASN A 107 -16.62 -20.79 -0.49
C ASN A 107 -17.86 -20.27 0.24
N ILE A 108 -18.21 -18.98 0.07
CA ILE A 108 -19.46 -18.41 0.58
C ILE A 108 -20.65 -19.10 -0.12
N LEU A 109 -20.67 -19.17 -1.45
CA LEU A 109 -21.73 -19.83 -2.22
C LEU A 109 -21.92 -21.30 -1.83
N ASN A 110 -20.83 -22.00 -1.52
CA ASN A 110 -20.88 -23.39 -1.10
C ASN A 110 -21.27 -23.60 0.39
N SER A 111 -21.36 -22.53 1.18
CA SER A 111 -21.64 -22.63 2.61
C SER A 111 -23.12 -22.98 2.89
N PRO A 112 -23.42 -23.73 3.97
CA PRO A 112 -24.82 -23.99 4.36
C PRO A 112 -25.63 -22.71 4.58
N VAL A 113 -24.99 -21.70 5.22
CA VAL A 113 -25.61 -20.41 5.56
C VAL A 113 -26.03 -19.64 4.30
N TYR A 114 -25.28 -19.76 3.19
CA TYR A 114 -25.67 -19.18 1.90
C TYR A 114 -26.88 -19.90 1.30
N ARG A 115 -26.91 -21.23 1.34
CA ARG A 115 -28.02 -22.04 0.81
C ARG A 115 -29.34 -21.80 1.54
N GLU A 116 -29.29 -21.42 2.82
CA GLU A 116 -30.49 -20.99 3.56
C GLU A 116 -31.16 -19.76 2.93
N GLN A 117 -30.37 -18.88 2.30
CA GLN A 117 -30.85 -17.64 1.68
C GLN A 117 -31.06 -17.78 0.17
N PHE A 118 -30.25 -18.60 -0.50
CA PHE A 118 -30.28 -18.83 -1.95
C PHE A 118 -30.27 -20.34 -2.26
N PRO A 119 -31.35 -21.08 -1.96
CA PRO A 119 -31.36 -22.55 -2.03
C PRO A 119 -31.23 -23.12 -3.44
N LEU A 120 -31.59 -22.33 -4.47
CA LEU A 120 -31.51 -22.72 -5.87
C LEU A 120 -30.14 -22.46 -6.49
N ILE A 121 -29.29 -21.64 -5.86
CA ILE A 121 -28.02 -21.22 -6.44
C ILE A 121 -26.92 -22.19 -6.03
N LYS A 122 -26.37 -22.92 -7.01
CA LYS A 122 -25.35 -23.96 -6.81
C LYS A 122 -24.19 -23.74 -7.75
N LEU A 123 -22.99 -24.17 -7.34
CA LEU A 123 -21.81 -24.15 -8.21
C LEU A 123 -21.89 -25.31 -9.21
N ALA A 124 -21.44 -25.06 -10.44
CA ALA A 124 -21.30 -26.10 -11.47
C ALA A 124 -20.26 -27.16 -11.05
N ASN A 125 -20.49 -28.42 -11.41
CA ASN A 125 -19.65 -29.54 -10.98
C ASN A 125 -18.31 -29.63 -11.72
N ASP A 126 -18.25 -29.10 -12.93
CA ASP A 126 -17.15 -29.13 -13.90
C ASP A 126 -16.28 -27.86 -13.85
N ALA A 127 -16.84 -26.71 -13.47
CA ALA A 127 -16.12 -25.44 -13.34
C ALA A 127 -15.62 -25.19 -11.91
N ARG A 128 -14.59 -25.94 -11.46
CA ARG A 128 -14.07 -25.89 -10.07
C ARG A 128 -12.81 -25.05 -9.85
N SER A 129 -12.30 -24.35 -10.85
CA SER A 129 -11.13 -23.48 -10.64
C SER A 129 -11.50 -22.32 -9.71
N ALA A 130 -10.54 -21.83 -8.93
CA ALA A 130 -10.72 -20.58 -8.19
C ALA A 130 -10.51 -19.34 -9.08
N GLU A 131 -9.96 -19.54 -10.27
CA GLU A 131 -9.76 -18.51 -11.27
C GLU A 131 -11.01 -18.25 -12.10
N SER A 132 -11.73 -19.32 -12.48
CA SER A 132 -12.99 -19.23 -13.22
C SER A 132 -13.93 -20.35 -12.77
N TRP A 133 -15.16 -19.99 -12.41
CA TRP A 133 -16.20 -20.94 -12.02
C TRP A 133 -17.58 -20.44 -12.42
N ASP A 134 -18.49 -21.40 -12.65
CA ASP A 134 -19.84 -21.16 -13.16
C ASP A 134 -20.90 -21.55 -12.12
N ILE A 135 -22.09 -20.98 -12.27
CA ILE A 135 -23.27 -21.35 -11.50
C ILE A 135 -24.01 -22.46 -12.27
N ALA A 136 -24.32 -23.56 -11.60
CA ALA A 136 -25.05 -24.67 -12.20
C ALA A 136 -26.42 -24.21 -12.69
N GLU A 137 -26.82 -24.66 -13.89
CA GLU A 137 -28.13 -24.36 -14.49
C GLU A 137 -28.36 -22.88 -14.84
N HIS A 138 -27.31 -22.05 -14.79
CA HIS A 138 -27.36 -20.62 -15.13
C HIS A 138 -26.20 -20.21 -16.05
N GLY A 139 -26.35 -19.06 -16.72
CA GLY A 139 -25.32 -18.48 -17.59
C GLY A 139 -24.21 -17.72 -16.85
N GLY A 140 -24.36 -17.52 -15.54
CA GLY A 140 -23.49 -16.67 -14.73
C GLY A 140 -22.34 -17.39 -14.06
N GLY A 141 -21.56 -16.61 -13.32
CA GLY A 141 -20.33 -17.09 -12.68
C GLY A 141 -19.35 -15.97 -12.41
N MET A 142 -18.10 -16.34 -12.13
CA MET A 142 -17.07 -15.38 -11.77
C MET A 142 -15.71 -15.75 -12.36
N ASP A 143 -15.01 -14.74 -12.89
CA ASP A 143 -13.60 -14.82 -13.25
C ASP A 143 -12.75 -13.92 -12.36
N ALA A 144 -11.51 -14.35 -12.11
CA ALA A 144 -10.51 -13.64 -11.34
C ALA A 144 -9.27 -13.39 -12.19
N VAL A 145 -8.89 -12.13 -12.35
CA VAL A 145 -7.78 -11.73 -13.22
C VAL A 145 -6.80 -10.82 -12.50
N GLY A 146 -5.52 -10.90 -12.86
CA GLY A 146 -4.54 -9.90 -12.48
C GLY A 146 -4.57 -8.73 -13.47
N VAL A 147 -4.12 -7.55 -13.04
CA VAL A 147 -3.75 -6.47 -13.97
C VAL A 147 -2.73 -7.03 -14.97
N GLY A 148 -2.99 -6.81 -16.26
CA GLY A 148 -2.17 -7.37 -17.34
C GLY A 148 -2.46 -8.82 -17.72
N GLY A 149 -3.32 -9.50 -16.96
CA GLY A 149 -3.80 -10.83 -17.30
C GLY A 149 -4.79 -10.78 -18.46
N GLY A 150 -4.74 -11.81 -19.33
CA GLY A 150 -5.70 -11.94 -20.41
C GLY A 150 -7.11 -12.14 -19.87
N ILE A 151 -8.04 -11.27 -20.26
CA ILE A 151 -9.45 -11.37 -19.91
C ILE A 151 -10.14 -12.13 -21.05
N THR A 152 -10.40 -13.42 -20.87
CA THR A 152 -10.82 -14.31 -21.97
C THR A 152 -12.32 -14.23 -22.25
N GLY A 153 -12.68 -13.98 -23.51
CA GLY A 153 -13.86 -14.44 -24.26
C GLY A 153 -15.29 -14.17 -23.77
N LYS A 154 -15.52 -13.89 -22.48
CA LYS A 154 -16.83 -13.71 -21.87
C LYS A 154 -16.97 -12.29 -21.35
N GLY A 155 -18.10 -11.65 -21.62
CA GLY A 155 -18.42 -10.36 -21.04
C GLY A 155 -18.81 -10.47 -19.57
N ALA A 156 -18.89 -9.32 -18.91
CA ALA A 156 -19.25 -9.18 -17.51
C ALA A 156 -20.38 -8.17 -17.33
N HIS A 157 -21.31 -8.51 -16.44
CA HIS A 157 -22.39 -7.64 -15.99
C HIS A 157 -21.95 -6.81 -14.77
N LEU A 158 -20.91 -7.28 -14.06
CA LEU A 158 -20.29 -6.58 -12.95
C LEU A 158 -18.77 -6.73 -13.01
N LEU A 159 -18.07 -5.60 -13.13
CA LEU A 159 -16.62 -5.51 -13.07
C LEU A 159 -16.21 -4.97 -11.70
N ILE A 160 -15.31 -5.65 -11.00
CA ILE A 160 -14.77 -5.22 -9.70
C ILE A 160 -13.25 -5.12 -9.81
N VAL A 161 -12.68 -3.93 -9.63
CA VAL A 161 -11.24 -3.69 -9.58
C VAL A 161 -10.84 -3.41 -8.14
N ASP A 162 -10.19 -4.37 -7.48
CA ASP A 162 -9.79 -4.33 -6.06
C ASP A 162 -8.28 -4.13 -5.92
N ASP A 163 -7.88 -2.95 -5.44
CA ASP A 163 -6.49 -2.52 -5.24
C ASP A 163 -5.59 -2.91 -6.45
N PRO A 164 -5.70 -2.21 -7.60
CA PRO A 164 -4.97 -2.56 -8.82
C PRO A 164 -3.49 -2.17 -8.81
N VAL A 165 -2.98 -1.64 -7.69
CA VAL A 165 -1.58 -1.22 -7.52
C VAL A 165 -0.95 -2.02 -6.38
N LYS A 166 0.19 -2.70 -6.63
CA LYS A 166 0.84 -3.60 -5.66
C LYS A 166 1.59 -2.87 -4.58
N SER A 167 2.26 -1.77 -4.94
CA SER A 167 3.28 -1.15 -4.09
C SER A 167 3.48 0.32 -4.39
N ARG A 168 4.19 1.03 -3.49
CA ARG A 168 4.61 2.41 -3.70
C ARG A 168 5.45 2.58 -4.96
N ALA A 169 6.43 1.70 -5.18
CA ALA A 169 7.30 1.72 -6.37
C ALA A 169 6.47 1.70 -7.67
N GLU A 170 5.52 0.77 -7.76
CA GLU A 170 4.61 0.70 -8.91
C GLU A 170 3.75 1.96 -9.05
N ALA A 171 3.25 2.51 -7.94
CA ALA A 171 2.43 3.73 -7.96
C ALA A 171 3.21 4.97 -8.46
N GLU A 172 4.49 5.08 -8.11
CA GLU A 172 5.35 6.22 -8.49
C GLU A 172 5.92 6.04 -9.91
N SER A 173 5.97 4.82 -10.45
CA SER A 173 6.39 4.55 -11.82
C SER A 173 5.34 5.02 -12.85
N ALA A 174 5.69 6.02 -13.67
CA ALA A 174 4.84 6.51 -14.75
C ALA A 174 4.47 5.40 -15.74
N HIS A 175 5.45 4.58 -16.14
CA HIS A 175 5.24 3.43 -17.00
C HIS A 175 4.18 2.46 -16.45
N MET A 176 4.23 2.16 -15.14
CA MET A 176 3.24 1.26 -14.54
C MET A 176 1.85 1.90 -14.43
N ARG A 177 1.77 3.22 -14.19
CA ARG A 177 0.48 3.94 -14.23
C ARG A 177 -0.12 3.96 -15.63
N ASP A 178 0.70 4.15 -16.66
CA ASP A 178 0.28 4.09 -18.07
C ASP A 178 -0.17 2.67 -18.44
N TYR A 179 0.60 1.66 -18.04
CA TYR A 179 0.24 0.27 -18.25
C TYR A 179 -1.11 -0.09 -17.61
N LEU A 180 -1.34 0.30 -16.35
CA LEU A 180 -2.63 0.07 -15.68
C LEU A 180 -3.78 0.83 -16.37
N TRP A 181 -3.53 2.05 -16.82
CA TRP A 181 -4.51 2.86 -17.55
C TRP A 181 -4.90 2.21 -18.88
N GLU A 182 -3.93 1.75 -19.66
CA GLU A 182 -4.16 1.07 -20.93
C GLU A 182 -4.89 -0.26 -20.72
N TRP A 183 -4.44 -1.08 -19.77
CA TRP A 183 -5.12 -2.33 -19.44
C TRP A 183 -6.58 -2.10 -19.00
N PHE A 184 -6.84 -1.06 -18.20
CA PHE A 184 -8.20 -0.73 -17.78
C PHE A 184 -9.09 -0.38 -18.98
N ASN A 185 -8.65 0.53 -19.86
CA ASN A 185 -9.48 1.02 -20.96
C ASN A 185 -9.59 0.03 -22.13
N SER A 186 -8.49 -0.62 -22.48
CA SER A 186 -8.42 -1.47 -23.68
C SER A 186 -8.86 -2.90 -23.39
N ASP A 187 -8.53 -3.44 -22.21
CA ASP A 187 -8.78 -4.85 -21.91
C ASP A 187 -9.99 -5.06 -20.99
N LEU A 188 -10.11 -4.32 -19.89
CA LEU A 188 -11.16 -4.53 -18.89
C LEU A 188 -12.48 -3.85 -19.29
N TYR A 189 -12.42 -2.58 -19.68
CA TYR A 189 -13.60 -1.77 -19.99
C TYR A 189 -14.38 -2.33 -21.19
N THR A 190 -13.68 -2.91 -22.17
CA THR A 190 -14.27 -3.53 -23.37
C THR A 190 -15.02 -4.84 -23.08
N ARG A 191 -14.96 -5.36 -21.85
CA ARG A 191 -15.64 -6.61 -21.43
C ARG A 191 -17.03 -6.37 -20.86
N ARG A 192 -17.47 -5.13 -20.80
CA ARG A 192 -18.81 -4.78 -20.32
C ARG A 192 -19.85 -5.38 -21.25
N GLU A 193 -20.76 -6.15 -20.67
CA GLU A 193 -22.05 -6.41 -21.28
C GLU A 193 -22.92 -5.13 -21.27
N PRO A 194 -23.98 -5.03 -22.10
CA PRO A 194 -24.96 -3.97 -21.97
C PRO A 194 -25.46 -3.85 -20.52
N HIS A 195 -25.57 -2.62 -20.02
CA HIS A 195 -25.95 -2.31 -18.63
C HIS A 195 -24.98 -2.82 -17.54
N ALA A 196 -23.75 -3.21 -17.91
CA ALA A 196 -22.76 -3.63 -16.93
C ALA A 196 -22.34 -2.48 -16.00
N SER A 197 -22.19 -2.81 -14.70
CA SER A 197 -21.68 -1.89 -13.69
C SER A 197 -20.20 -2.11 -13.41
N ILE A 198 -19.51 -1.04 -12.98
CA ILE A 198 -18.08 -1.07 -12.62
C ILE A 198 -17.92 -0.57 -11.19
N ILE A 199 -17.18 -1.33 -10.38
CA ILE A 199 -16.77 -0.95 -9.03
C ILE A 199 -15.24 -0.92 -9.02
N ILE A 200 -14.67 0.24 -8.75
CA ILE A 200 -13.24 0.37 -8.44
C ILE A 200 -13.13 0.62 -6.96
N VAL A 201 -12.41 -0.25 -6.26
CA VAL A 201 -12.15 -0.12 -4.83
C VAL A 201 -10.66 -0.16 -4.59
N MET A 202 -10.09 0.93 -4.10
CA MET A 202 -8.65 0.99 -3.88
C MET A 202 -8.24 1.92 -2.75
N THR A 203 -7.00 1.75 -2.32
CA THR A 203 -6.28 2.74 -1.51
C THR A 203 -5.55 3.68 -2.47
N ARG A 204 -5.69 5.00 -2.33
CA ARG A 204 -4.98 5.96 -3.18
C ARG A 204 -3.48 5.96 -2.88
N TRP A 205 -2.66 6.00 -3.92
CA TRP A 205 -1.20 6.09 -3.79
C TRP A 205 -0.67 7.38 -4.35
N HIS A 206 -1.10 7.74 -5.57
CA HIS A 206 -0.53 8.82 -6.36
C HIS A 206 -1.65 9.61 -7.04
N MET A 207 -1.48 10.91 -7.28
CA MET A 207 -2.53 11.74 -7.90
C MET A 207 -2.89 11.32 -9.33
N ASP A 208 -1.94 10.70 -10.01
CA ASP A 208 -2.07 10.20 -11.37
C ASP A 208 -2.40 8.69 -11.44
N ASP A 209 -2.77 8.08 -10.32
CA ASP A 209 -3.28 6.70 -10.34
C ASP A 209 -4.59 6.56 -11.16
N LEU A 210 -5.05 5.32 -11.36
CA LEU A 210 -6.24 5.02 -12.16
C LEU A 210 -7.45 5.88 -11.77
N VAL A 211 -7.74 6.01 -10.47
CA VAL A 211 -8.82 6.85 -9.97
C VAL A 211 -8.58 8.32 -10.29
N GLY A 212 -7.36 8.83 -10.09
CA GLY A 212 -7.00 10.18 -10.43
C GLY A 212 -7.22 10.50 -11.91
N ARG A 213 -6.86 9.59 -12.82
CA ARG A 213 -7.08 9.74 -14.27
C ARG A 213 -8.56 9.69 -14.63
N LEU A 214 -9.33 8.75 -14.08
CA LEU A 214 -10.77 8.64 -14.32
C LEU A 214 -11.53 9.89 -13.89
N LEU A 215 -11.24 10.41 -12.69
CA LEU A 215 -11.91 11.61 -12.17
C LEU A 215 -11.54 12.88 -12.96
N ARG A 216 -10.37 12.93 -13.61
CA ARG A 216 -10.00 14.05 -14.49
C ARG A 216 -10.64 13.94 -15.87
N ASN A 217 -10.68 12.74 -16.44
CA ASN A 217 -11.13 12.55 -17.82
C ASN A 217 -12.65 12.41 -17.94
N GLN A 218 -13.31 11.88 -16.89
CA GLN A 218 -14.75 11.56 -16.90
C GLN A 218 -15.39 11.84 -15.51
N PRO A 219 -15.28 13.06 -14.96
CA PRO A 219 -15.75 13.36 -13.60
C PRO A 219 -17.23 13.03 -13.36
N ASP A 220 -18.08 13.27 -14.37
CA ASP A 220 -19.53 13.10 -14.25
C ASP A 220 -20.00 11.66 -14.46
N SER A 221 -19.12 10.78 -14.98
CA SER A 221 -19.45 9.38 -15.23
C SER A 221 -19.36 8.52 -13.97
N TRP A 222 -18.66 8.99 -12.93
CA TRP A 222 -18.32 8.18 -11.76
C TRP A 222 -18.93 8.75 -10.48
N THR A 223 -19.63 7.89 -9.74
CA THR A 223 -19.92 8.18 -8.33
C THR A 223 -18.64 7.95 -7.53
N TYR A 224 -18.05 9.01 -6.99
CA TYR A 224 -16.82 8.93 -6.19
C TYR A 224 -17.09 9.03 -4.69
N ILE A 225 -16.74 7.97 -3.96
CA ILE A 225 -16.80 7.93 -2.49
C ILE A 225 -15.38 7.93 -1.94
N ARG A 226 -15.00 9.02 -1.27
CA ARG A 226 -13.73 9.16 -0.56
C ARG A 226 -13.96 9.02 0.95
N LEU A 227 -13.36 8.00 1.57
CA LEU A 227 -13.43 7.74 3.01
C LEU A 227 -12.04 7.90 3.63
N PRO A 228 -11.69 9.08 4.21
CA PRO A 228 -10.41 9.25 4.88
C PRO A 228 -10.39 8.56 6.25
N ALA A 229 -9.21 8.12 6.69
CA ALA A 229 -9.02 7.47 8.00
C ALA A 229 -9.38 8.42 9.14
N LEU A 230 -8.94 9.68 9.07
CA LEU A 230 -9.35 10.75 9.97
C LEU A 230 -10.29 11.68 9.19
N ALA A 231 -11.46 11.96 9.76
CA ALA A 231 -12.48 12.78 9.11
C ALA A 231 -11.99 14.20 8.78
N GLU A 232 -12.44 14.72 7.65
CA GLU A 232 -12.21 16.09 7.18
C GLU A 232 -13.54 16.85 7.15
N ALA A 233 -13.52 18.16 6.86
CA ALA A 233 -14.72 19.01 6.94
C ALA A 233 -15.92 18.51 6.10
N ASN A 234 -15.65 17.82 4.99
CA ASN A 234 -16.67 17.31 4.06
C ASN A 234 -16.82 15.78 4.16
N ASP A 235 -16.78 15.23 5.37
CA ASP A 235 -16.85 13.79 5.58
C ASP A 235 -18.25 13.23 5.21
N PRO A 236 -18.34 12.23 4.31
CA PRO A 236 -19.63 11.69 3.86
C PRO A 236 -20.42 10.95 4.95
N LEU A 237 -19.79 10.66 6.10
CA LEU A 237 -20.44 10.02 7.25
C LEU A 237 -20.81 11.02 8.34
N ASN A 238 -20.61 12.33 8.11
CA ASN A 238 -20.82 13.42 9.07
C ASN A 238 -20.06 13.23 10.39
N ARG A 239 -18.85 12.65 10.31
CA ARG A 239 -17.93 12.54 11.44
C ARG A 239 -17.37 13.90 11.83
N ALA A 240 -17.05 14.09 13.11
CA ALA A 240 -16.34 15.30 13.54
C ALA A 240 -14.92 15.30 12.97
N VAL A 241 -14.40 16.47 12.57
CA VAL A 241 -13.03 16.57 12.01
C VAL A 241 -12.01 15.91 12.95
N GLY A 242 -11.21 15.00 12.41
CA GLY A 242 -10.23 14.22 13.17
C GLY A 242 -10.74 12.91 13.78
N GLU A 243 -12.04 12.61 13.71
CA GLU A 243 -12.60 11.34 14.19
C GLU A 243 -12.18 10.18 13.28
N ALA A 244 -11.85 9.02 13.87
CA ALA A 244 -11.41 7.85 13.14
C ALA A 244 -12.54 7.17 12.35
N LEU A 245 -12.21 6.61 11.18
CA LEU A 245 -13.17 5.91 10.32
C LEU A 245 -13.68 4.62 10.96
N TRP A 246 -12.80 3.96 11.72
CA TRP A 246 -13.08 2.72 12.41
C TRP A 246 -12.42 2.70 13.79
N GLU A 247 -12.93 3.52 14.70
CA GLU A 247 -12.40 3.69 16.06
C GLU A 247 -12.13 2.36 16.79
N ALA A 248 -13.06 1.41 16.71
CA ALA A 248 -12.92 0.09 17.34
C ALA A 248 -11.74 -0.76 16.84
N ARG A 249 -11.14 -0.40 15.69
CA ARG A 249 -10.01 -1.12 15.08
C ARG A 249 -8.76 -0.27 14.97
N PHE A 250 -8.91 0.99 14.58
CA PHE A 250 -7.85 1.97 14.41
C PHE A 250 -8.30 3.27 15.10
N PRO A 251 -8.12 3.39 16.42
CA PRO A 251 -8.40 4.63 17.12
C PRO A 251 -7.46 5.74 16.64
N VAL A 252 -7.83 7.00 16.89
CA VAL A 252 -7.06 8.18 16.45
C VAL A 252 -5.59 8.08 16.86
N THR A 253 -5.29 7.63 18.08
CA THR A 253 -3.90 7.46 18.57
C THR A 253 -3.09 6.51 17.69
N ALA A 254 -3.64 5.35 17.33
CA ALA A 254 -3.00 4.40 16.43
C ALA A 254 -2.81 4.96 15.02
N LEU A 255 -3.78 5.75 14.51
CA LEU A 255 -3.64 6.41 13.22
C LEU A 255 -2.52 7.46 13.22
N ARG A 256 -2.34 8.19 14.34
CA ARG A 256 -1.21 9.14 14.51
C ARG A 256 0.13 8.43 14.63
N GLU A 257 0.20 7.28 15.30
CA GLU A 257 1.41 6.44 15.31
C GLU A 257 1.76 5.93 13.90
N ILE A 258 0.75 5.51 13.13
CA ILE A 258 0.95 5.12 11.73
C ILE A 258 1.48 6.31 10.92
N GLU A 259 0.87 7.49 11.04
CA GLU A 259 1.31 8.73 10.37
C GLU A 259 2.76 9.06 10.71
N ALA A 260 3.14 8.99 11.99
CA ALA A 260 4.51 9.24 12.45
C ALA A 260 5.53 8.27 11.85
N ASN A 261 5.13 7.00 11.63
CA ASN A 261 6.01 5.95 11.11
C ASN A 261 6.17 5.98 9.58
N ILE A 262 5.09 6.21 8.83
CA ILE A 262 5.13 6.17 7.36
C ILE A 262 5.34 7.54 6.71
N GLY A 263 5.22 8.61 7.51
CA GLY A 263 5.33 9.99 7.07
C GLY A 263 4.04 10.57 6.48
N ALA A 264 3.91 11.89 6.57
CA ALA A 264 2.70 12.62 6.16
C ALA A 264 2.34 12.43 4.69
N TYR A 265 3.32 12.31 3.77
CA TYR A 265 3.07 12.08 2.35
C TYR A 265 2.38 10.74 2.10
N ALA A 266 2.93 9.65 2.65
CA ALA A 266 2.36 8.32 2.50
C ALA A 266 1.02 8.22 3.24
N PHE A 267 0.88 8.86 4.40
CA PHE A 267 -0.38 8.93 5.15
C PHE A 267 -1.47 9.69 4.38
N ALA A 268 -1.13 10.81 3.74
CA ALA A 268 -2.07 11.60 2.94
C ALA A 268 -2.69 10.76 1.81
N GLY A 269 -1.87 10.02 1.05
CA GLY A 269 -2.36 9.09 0.05
C GLY A 269 -3.11 7.90 0.67
N LEU A 270 -2.42 7.10 1.49
CA LEU A 270 -2.90 5.78 1.90
C LEU A 270 -4.01 5.80 2.94
N TYR A 271 -4.04 6.81 3.81
CA TYR A 271 -4.98 6.91 4.91
C TYR A 271 -5.97 8.05 4.70
N GLN A 272 -5.55 9.23 4.26
CA GLN A 272 -6.50 10.29 3.95
C GLN A 272 -7.13 10.19 2.55
N GLN A 273 -6.69 9.26 1.70
CA GLN A 273 -7.18 9.12 0.31
C GLN A 273 -6.99 10.41 -0.52
N ASN A 274 -6.00 11.22 -0.18
CA ASN A 274 -5.67 12.49 -0.80
C ASN A 274 -4.16 12.50 -1.12
N PRO A 275 -3.74 11.78 -2.17
CA PRO A 275 -2.35 11.84 -2.61
C PRO A 275 -2.05 13.30 -2.99
N ILE A 276 -0.95 13.83 -2.48
CA ILE A 276 -0.52 15.20 -2.75
C ILE A 276 0.54 15.21 -3.88
N PRO A 277 0.66 16.31 -4.65
CA PRO A 277 1.71 16.43 -5.64
C PRO A 277 3.09 16.31 -4.99
N GLN A 278 4.03 15.66 -5.68
CA GLN A 278 5.45 15.72 -5.33
C GLN A 278 6.01 17.15 -5.37
N ALA A 279 5.28 18.12 -5.96
CA ALA A 279 5.71 19.51 -6.18
C ALA A 279 6.11 20.29 -4.91
N GLY A 280 5.95 19.71 -3.72
CA GLY A 280 6.48 20.27 -2.46
C GLY A 280 7.89 19.79 -2.06
N GLY A 281 8.53 18.91 -2.84
CA GLY A 281 9.77 18.21 -2.48
C GLY A 281 9.53 17.18 -1.37
N LEU A 282 10.20 16.02 -1.40
CA LEU A 282 10.13 15.06 -0.30
C LEU A 282 10.69 15.68 1.00
N PHE A 283 11.71 16.50 0.85
CA PHE A 283 12.33 17.27 1.92
C PHE A 283 12.05 18.76 1.70
N LYS A 284 11.78 19.47 2.80
CA LYS A 284 11.72 20.93 2.81
C LYS A 284 12.93 21.46 3.55
N ARG A 285 13.56 22.52 3.06
CA ARG A 285 14.72 23.14 3.73
C ARG A 285 14.40 23.51 5.18
N GLY A 286 13.18 24.01 5.42
CA GLY A 286 12.67 24.32 6.75
C GLY A 286 12.36 23.11 7.65
N SER A 287 12.48 21.87 7.18
CA SER A 287 12.30 20.67 8.01
C SER A 287 13.54 20.33 8.83
N PHE A 288 14.70 20.89 8.49
CA PHE A 288 15.95 20.67 9.19
C PHE A 288 16.25 21.80 10.17
N ASN A 289 16.89 21.48 11.30
CA ASN A 289 17.44 22.51 12.18
C ASN A 289 18.94 22.63 11.94
N LEU A 290 19.41 23.85 11.71
CA LEU A 290 20.84 24.12 11.59
C LEU A 290 21.41 24.40 12.98
N ILE A 291 22.45 23.67 13.36
CA ILE A 291 23.14 23.83 14.65
C ILE A 291 24.62 24.11 14.40
N ASP A 292 25.24 24.94 15.22
CA ASP A 292 26.67 25.28 15.07
C ASP A 292 27.59 24.34 15.87
N VAL A 293 27.06 23.69 16.90
CA VAL A 293 27.80 22.79 17.78
C VAL A 293 27.11 21.42 17.81
N PRO A 294 27.82 20.31 17.53
CA PRO A 294 27.25 18.97 17.61
C PRO A 294 26.94 18.60 19.07
N PRO A 295 25.85 17.85 19.33
CA PRO A 295 25.62 17.25 20.63
C PRO A 295 26.74 16.30 21.04
N THR A 296 26.85 16.00 22.33
CA THR A 296 27.87 15.08 22.87
C THR A 296 27.30 13.72 23.25
N ASP A 297 25.98 13.58 23.33
CA ASP A 297 25.26 12.42 23.84
C ASP A 297 24.84 11.43 22.73
N PHE A 298 25.75 11.15 21.79
CA PHE A 298 25.47 10.18 20.74
C PHE A 298 25.45 8.74 21.28
N LEU A 299 24.36 8.02 21.03
CA LEU A 299 24.27 6.57 21.22
C LEU A 299 25.10 5.83 20.18
N TYR A 300 24.91 6.19 18.91
CA TYR A 300 25.62 5.60 17.77
C TYR A 300 25.95 6.67 16.73
N ARG A 301 27.02 6.42 15.97
CA ARG A 301 27.41 7.22 14.80
C ARG A 301 27.72 6.29 13.64
N VAL A 302 27.19 6.63 12.48
CA VAL A 302 27.33 5.86 11.25
C VAL A 302 27.75 6.80 10.13
N ARG A 303 28.81 6.45 9.39
CA ARG A 303 29.05 7.03 8.06
C ARG A 303 28.60 6.03 7.01
N PHE A 304 27.70 6.41 6.13
CA PHE A 304 27.26 5.57 5.03
C PHE A 304 27.68 6.18 3.69
N TRP A 305 28.24 5.35 2.82
CA TRP A 305 28.71 5.73 1.49
C TRP A 305 27.78 5.21 0.41
N ASP A 306 27.35 6.11 -0.47
CA ASP A 306 26.83 5.79 -1.78
C ASP A 306 27.96 5.96 -2.82
N PHE A 307 28.31 4.85 -3.46
CA PHE A 307 29.36 4.80 -4.47
C PHE A 307 28.71 4.80 -5.83
N ALA A 308 28.79 5.92 -6.54
CA ALA A 308 28.31 5.94 -7.90
C ALA A 308 29.26 5.19 -8.84
N MET A 309 28.69 4.33 -9.69
CA MET A 309 29.39 3.69 -10.80
C MET A 309 28.51 3.72 -12.05
N SER A 310 29.01 4.37 -13.09
CA SER A 310 28.68 4.02 -14.46
C SER A 310 29.96 3.65 -15.22
N GLU A 311 29.86 2.72 -16.17
CA GLU A 311 30.96 2.36 -17.10
C GLU A 311 31.26 3.49 -18.12
N ARG A 312 30.68 4.68 -17.96
CA ARG A 312 30.84 5.81 -18.87
C ARG A 312 31.90 6.75 -18.31
N GLU A 313 32.75 7.29 -19.18
CA GLU A 313 33.95 8.09 -18.88
C GLU A 313 33.72 9.44 -18.15
N HIS A 314 32.59 9.61 -17.45
CA HIS A 314 32.32 10.73 -16.58
C HIS A 314 32.02 10.21 -15.17
N ALA A 315 33.00 10.34 -14.27
CA ALA A 315 32.89 9.91 -12.88
C ALA A 315 31.62 10.46 -12.21
N ASP A 316 30.71 9.56 -11.83
CA ASP A 316 29.55 9.89 -11.01
C ASP A 316 29.99 10.26 -9.58
N TYR A 317 29.13 10.95 -8.82
CA TYR A 317 29.49 11.46 -7.49
C TYR A 317 29.50 10.35 -6.44
N THR A 318 30.58 10.24 -5.67
CA THR A 318 30.59 9.47 -4.42
C THR A 318 30.18 10.39 -3.27
N ALA A 319 29.23 9.95 -2.45
CA ALA A 319 28.74 10.70 -1.30
C ALA A 319 28.82 9.88 -0.01
N GLY A 320 29.33 10.48 1.06
CA GLY A 320 29.46 9.87 2.38
C GLY A 320 28.82 10.74 3.45
N VAL A 321 27.72 10.28 4.05
CA VAL A 321 26.99 11.01 5.08
C VAL A 321 27.30 10.43 6.46
N LEU A 322 27.88 11.24 7.35
CA LEU A 322 28.05 10.92 8.77
C LEU A 322 26.85 11.42 9.56
N MET A 323 26.14 10.48 10.17
CA MET A 323 24.95 10.73 10.97
C MET A 323 25.09 10.10 12.36
N GLY A 324 24.66 10.82 13.39
CA GLY A 324 24.55 10.32 14.76
C GLY A 324 23.10 10.24 15.23
N MET A 325 22.84 9.35 16.19
CA MET A 325 21.58 9.32 16.94
C MET A 325 21.86 9.66 18.40
N THR A 326 21.17 10.66 18.94
CA THR A 326 21.31 11.13 20.32
C THR A 326 20.45 10.32 21.29
N THR A 327 20.64 10.52 22.60
CA THR A 327 19.87 9.79 23.62
C THR A 327 18.38 10.12 23.62
N ASP A 328 17.99 11.29 23.11
CA ASP A 328 16.61 11.74 22.91
C ASP A 328 16.05 11.38 21.52
N GLU A 329 16.68 10.43 20.82
CA GLU A 329 16.25 9.88 19.53
C GLU A 329 16.21 10.92 18.38
N ARG A 330 16.98 12.00 18.47
CA ARG A 330 17.20 12.92 17.36
C ARG A 330 18.30 12.39 16.45
N PHE A 331 18.23 12.75 15.17
CA PHE A 331 19.24 12.40 14.18
C PHE A 331 20.05 13.65 13.84
N VAL A 332 21.38 13.53 13.85
CA VAL A 332 22.27 14.67 13.60
C VAL A 332 23.19 14.33 12.43
N VAL A 333 23.07 15.06 11.33
CA VAL A 333 24.04 15.00 10.22
C VAL A 333 25.24 15.85 10.61
N LEU A 334 26.35 15.17 10.88
CA LEU A 334 27.59 15.76 11.40
C LEU A 334 28.49 16.26 10.27
N HIS A 335 28.57 15.49 9.18
CA HIS A 335 29.43 15.80 8.05
C HIS A 335 28.99 15.08 6.78
N VAL A 336 29.01 15.78 5.64
CA VAL A 336 28.81 15.17 4.33
C VAL A 336 30.06 15.39 3.48
N GLU A 337 30.67 14.29 3.07
CA GLU A 337 31.79 14.29 2.12
C GLU A 337 31.23 13.94 0.74
N ARG A 338 31.49 14.76 -0.27
CA ARG A 338 31.07 14.49 -1.66
C ARG A 338 32.18 14.82 -2.63
N PHE A 339 32.53 13.87 -3.50
CA PHE A 339 33.59 14.07 -4.49
C PHE A 339 33.37 13.22 -5.75
N ARG A 340 34.10 13.57 -6.81
CA ARG A 340 34.25 12.76 -8.03
C ARG A 340 35.70 12.33 -8.12
N ALA A 341 35.94 11.03 -8.21
CA ALA A 341 37.27 10.47 -8.32
C ALA A 341 37.22 9.12 -9.04
N GLU A 342 38.35 8.74 -9.64
CA GLU A 342 38.54 7.39 -10.15
C GLU A 342 38.54 6.38 -9.00
N TRP A 343 38.13 5.14 -9.27
CA TRP A 343 38.01 4.11 -8.25
C TRP A 343 39.30 3.90 -7.42
N THR A 344 40.46 4.08 -8.06
CA THR A 344 41.78 4.00 -7.40
C THR A 344 41.97 5.02 -6.29
N ASP A 345 41.31 6.18 -6.39
CA ASP A 345 41.42 7.31 -5.46
C ASP A 345 40.24 7.38 -4.47
N VAL A 346 39.12 6.72 -4.78
CA VAL A 346 37.94 6.62 -3.89
C VAL A 346 38.31 5.94 -2.57
N LEU A 347 38.97 4.77 -2.62
CA LEU A 347 39.27 3.99 -1.42
C LEU A 347 40.23 4.70 -0.45
N PRO A 348 41.39 5.27 -0.90
CA PRO A 348 42.25 6.06 -0.02
C PRO A 348 41.51 7.21 0.67
N ARG A 349 40.61 7.88 -0.06
CA ARG A 349 39.84 9.01 0.48
C ARG A 349 38.82 8.56 1.53
N VAL A 350 38.09 7.47 1.28
CA VAL A 350 37.16 6.89 2.26
C VAL A 350 37.88 6.47 3.55
N ILE A 351 39.07 5.84 3.44
CA ILE A 351 39.89 5.47 4.61
C ILE A 351 40.37 6.72 5.36
N ALA A 352 40.79 7.76 4.64
CA ALA A 352 41.19 9.03 5.26
C ALA A 352 40.03 9.69 6.01
N THR A 353 38.82 9.69 5.44
CA THR A 353 37.60 10.17 6.10
C THR A 353 37.27 9.33 7.35
N ALA A 354 37.33 8.00 7.26
CA ALA A 354 37.10 7.12 8.42
C ALA A 354 38.09 7.39 9.56
N ARG A 355 39.37 7.64 9.22
CA ARG A 355 40.40 8.05 10.20
C ARG A 355 40.09 9.38 10.87
N ALA A 356 39.57 10.35 10.12
CA ALA A 356 39.14 11.64 10.66
C ALA A 356 37.90 11.51 11.57
N ASP A 357 36.97 10.61 11.23
CA ASP A 357 35.77 10.34 12.03
C ASP A 357 36.09 9.62 13.36
N GLY A 358 37.14 8.80 13.36
CA GLY A 358 37.59 7.99 14.49
C GLY A 358 36.90 6.62 14.59
N THR A 359 37.49 5.72 15.38
CA THR A 359 37.10 4.29 15.46
C THR A 359 35.72 4.03 16.08
N ASN A 360 35.11 5.04 16.70
CA ASN A 360 33.77 4.94 17.31
C ASN A 360 32.64 5.17 16.29
N VAL A 361 32.97 5.30 15.01
CA VAL A 361 32.01 5.45 13.90
C VAL A 361 31.93 4.14 13.12
N ILE A 362 30.70 3.68 12.91
CA ILE A 362 30.44 2.50 12.08
C ILE A 362 30.42 2.94 10.61
N VAL A 363 31.16 2.24 9.75
CA VAL A 363 31.27 2.59 8.32
C VAL A 363 30.43 1.63 7.47
N GLY A 364 29.40 2.16 6.84
CA GLY A 364 28.50 1.44 5.94
C GLY A 364 28.74 1.79 4.48
N MET A 365 28.42 0.86 3.60
CA MET A 365 28.36 1.11 2.16
C MET A 365 27.26 0.29 1.49
N GLU A 366 26.77 0.79 0.37
CA GLU A 366 25.86 0.03 -0.49
C GLU A 366 26.60 -1.19 -1.10
N GLN A 367 26.00 -2.39 -1.01
CA GLN A 367 26.50 -3.59 -1.65
C GLN A 367 25.83 -3.78 -3.01
N VAL A 368 26.51 -3.37 -4.07
CA VAL A 368 26.16 -3.77 -5.44
C VAL A 368 26.88 -5.09 -5.77
N ALA A 369 26.24 -6.01 -6.51
CA ALA A 369 26.74 -7.38 -6.72
C ALA A 369 28.20 -7.45 -7.22
N TYR A 370 28.61 -6.51 -8.07
CA TYR A 370 29.99 -6.36 -8.59
C TYR A 370 30.96 -5.80 -7.53
N GLN A 371 30.46 -4.91 -6.66
CA GLN A 371 31.21 -4.30 -5.58
C GLN A 371 31.51 -5.27 -4.43
N SER A 372 30.86 -6.44 -4.33
CA SER A 372 31.10 -7.39 -3.22
C SER A 372 32.59 -7.75 -3.00
N ARG A 373 33.41 -7.84 -4.06
CA ARG A 373 34.86 -8.06 -3.94
C ARG A 373 35.63 -6.80 -3.54
N ALA A 374 35.29 -5.64 -4.10
CA ALA A 374 35.87 -4.34 -3.75
C ALA A 374 35.55 -3.94 -2.30
N VAL A 375 34.29 -4.14 -1.88
CA VAL A 375 33.78 -3.99 -0.53
C VAL A 375 34.47 -4.96 0.41
N GLN A 376 34.62 -6.24 0.04
CA GLN A 376 35.39 -7.20 0.84
C GLN A 376 36.86 -6.78 0.98
N GLN A 377 37.49 -6.30 -0.09
CA GLN A 377 38.86 -5.80 -0.08
C GLN A 377 39.00 -4.55 0.82
N PHE A 378 38.01 -3.65 0.80
CA PHE A 378 37.94 -2.51 1.70
C PHE A 378 37.78 -2.93 3.17
N LEU A 379 36.79 -3.78 3.46
CA LEU A 379 36.53 -4.31 4.80
C LEU A 379 37.72 -5.10 5.36
N SER A 380 38.51 -5.72 4.47
CA SER A 380 39.68 -6.52 4.82
C SER A 380 41.00 -5.75 4.69
N SER A 381 40.97 -4.45 4.38
CA SER A 381 42.17 -3.62 4.27
C SER A 381 42.74 -3.33 5.67
N GLU A 382 44.08 -3.35 5.81
CA GLU A 382 44.74 -3.00 7.08
C GLU A 382 44.35 -1.59 7.57
N GLY A 383 44.01 -0.68 6.64
CA GLY A 383 43.57 0.68 6.96
C GLY A 383 42.23 0.78 7.68
N MET A 384 41.41 -0.28 7.65
CA MET A 384 40.12 -0.39 8.32
C MET A 384 40.18 -1.29 9.57
N ALA A 385 41.37 -1.78 9.94
CA ALA A 385 41.55 -2.55 11.17
C ALA A 385 41.15 -1.70 12.40
N GLY A 386 40.15 -2.18 13.16
CA GLY A 386 39.60 -1.48 14.32
C GLY A 386 38.31 -0.70 14.07
N TYR A 387 37.80 -0.64 12.83
CA TYR A 387 36.51 -0.05 12.50
C TYR A 387 35.43 -1.13 12.38
N ALA A 388 34.25 -0.88 12.93
CA ALA A 388 33.08 -1.68 12.61
C ALA A 388 32.55 -1.26 11.24
N ALA A 389 32.49 -2.19 10.27
CA ALA A 389 32.03 -1.87 8.93
C ALA A 389 31.08 -2.92 8.37
N PHE A 390 30.17 -2.49 7.49
CA PHE A 390 29.12 -3.33 6.93
C PHE A 390 28.79 -2.96 5.49
N GLY A 391 28.27 -3.94 4.76
CA GLY A 391 27.67 -3.71 3.45
C GLY A 391 26.17 -3.94 3.50
N GLN A 392 25.40 -3.08 2.84
CA GLN A 392 23.94 -3.15 2.81
C GLN A 392 23.44 -3.26 1.38
N LYS A 393 22.69 -4.32 1.07
CA LYS A 393 22.01 -4.40 -0.22
C LYS A 393 20.83 -3.42 -0.23
N PRO A 394 20.69 -2.59 -1.27
CA PRO A 394 19.53 -1.72 -1.41
C PRO A 394 18.28 -2.58 -1.62
N GLU A 395 17.31 -2.50 -0.71
CA GLU A 395 16.00 -3.14 -0.88
C GLU A 395 14.93 -2.08 -1.18
N GLY A 396 14.27 -2.19 -2.34
CA GLY A 396 13.26 -1.24 -2.80
C GLY A 396 13.82 -0.02 -3.53
N GLU A 397 12.93 0.78 -4.12
CA GLU A 397 13.31 1.97 -4.89
C GLU A 397 13.82 3.12 -3.98
N LYS A 398 14.75 3.93 -4.51
CA LYS A 398 15.39 5.06 -3.82
C LYS A 398 14.40 5.96 -3.08
N PHE A 399 13.31 6.35 -3.75
CA PHE A 399 12.26 7.17 -3.15
C PHE A 399 11.65 6.54 -1.90
N VAL A 400 11.36 5.24 -1.94
CA VAL A 400 10.75 4.51 -0.82
C VAL A 400 11.71 4.46 0.37
N ARG A 401 13.01 4.30 0.13
CA ARG A 401 14.05 4.27 1.16
C ARG A 401 14.26 5.62 1.84
N ALA A 402 14.02 6.72 1.12
CA ALA A 402 14.12 8.07 1.66
C ALA A 402 12.92 8.47 2.54
N LEU A 403 11.75 7.83 2.41
CA LEU A 403 10.53 8.19 3.14
C LEU A 403 10.69 8.19 4.68
N PRO A 404 11.30 7.17 5.32
CA PRO A 404 11.50 7.18 6.77
C PRO A 404 12.37 8.33 7.27
N PHE A 405 13.45 8.64 6.54
CA PHE A 405 14.33 9.77 6.87
C PHE A 405 13.60 11.11 6.70
N ALA A 406 12.86 11.28 5.60
CA ALA A 406 12.03 12.44 5.34
C ALA A 406 10.94 12.65 6.41
N ALA A 407 10.37 11.56 6.93
CA ALA A 407 9.41 11.62 8.02
C ALA A 407 10.02 12.25 9.28
N ARG A 408 11.22 11.84 9.69
CA ARG A 408 11.92 12.44 10.84
C ARG A 408 12.29 13.90 10.61
N ALA A 409 12.75 14.23 9.41
CA ALA A 409 13.02 15.62 9.05
C ALA A 409 11.74 16.45 9.17
N SER A 410 10.61 15.99 8.63
CA SER A 410 9.33 16.71 8.71
C SER A 410 8.87 17.00 10.15
N GLN A 411 9.26 16.14 11.10
CA GLN A 411 8.99 16.27 12.53
C GLN A 411 10.00 17.16 13.28
N LYS A 412 10.94 17.83 12.59
CA LYS A 412 12.00 18.64 13.19
C LYS A 412 12.94 17.84 14.12
N LEU A 413 13.07 16.54 13.86
CA LEU A 413 13.95 15.62 14.61
C LEU A 413 15.28 15.36 13.90
N VAL A 414 15.58 16.10 12.83
CA VAL A 414 16.85 16.02 12.12
C VAL A 414 17.57 17.36 12.20
N ASP A 415 18.76 17.33 12.79
CA ASP A 415 19.66 18.46 12.95
C ASP A 415 20.84 18.33 11.99
N LEU A 416 21.32 19.44 11.44
CA LEU A 416 22.48 19.51 10.56
C LEU A 416 23.51 20.41 11.22
N VAL A 417 24.71 19.87 11.45
CA VAL A 417 25.85 20.68 11.89
C VAL A 417 26.29 21.56 10.73
N ARG A 418 26.37 22.87 10.96
CA ARG A 418 26.74 23.83 9.92
C ARG A 418 28.15 23.55 9.40
N GLY A 419 28.27 23.39 8.08
CA GLY A 419 29.53 23.24 7.38
C GLY A 419 29.41 23.65 5.91
N GLU A 420 30.52 23.62 5.18
CA GLU A 420 30.56 24.00 3.75
C GLU A 420 29.67 23.09 2.88
N TRP A 421 29.40 21.87 3.34
CA TRP A 421 28.56 20.88 2.66
C TRP A 421 27.05 21.12 2.84
N THR A 422 26.63 21.93 3.83
CA THR A 422 25.24 21.97 4.29
C THR A 422 24.26 22.46 3.24
N ASP A 423 24.60 23.53 2.50
CA ASP A 423 23.72 24.08 1.48
C ASP A 423 23.59 23.14 0.28
N ALA A 424 24.71 22.58 -0.20
CA ALA A 424 24.71 21.62 -1.29
C ALA A 424 23.93 20.33 -0.96
N PHE A 425 24.00 19.88 0.30
CA PHE A 425 23.23 18.74 0.80
C PHE A 425 21.72 19.05 0.86
N LEU A 426 21.35 20.22 1.39
CA LEU A 426 19.96 20.65 1.48
C LEU A 426 19.33 20.87 0.10
N ASP A 427 20.07 21.47 -0.84
CA ASP A 427 19.58 21.72 -2.19
C ASP A 427 19.30 20.39 -2.93
N GLU A 428 20.15 19.37 -2.76
CA GLU A 428 19.91 18.03 -3.33
C GLU A 428 18.70 17.34 -2.69
N LEU A 429 18.58 17.38 -1.36
CA LEU A 429 17.41 16.83 -0.65
C LEU A 429 16.10 17.48 -1.10
N VAL A 430 16.07 18.81 -1.23
CA VAL A 430 14.86 19.53 -1.65
C VAL A 430 14.51 19.24 -3.11
N ALA A 431 15.51 19.04 -3.97
CA ALA A 431 15.29 18.68 -5.37
C ALA A 431 14.79 17.23 -5.54
N PHE A 432 15.03 16.34 -4.57
CA PHE A 432 14.61 14.95 -4.63
C PHE A 432 13.07 14.77 -4.66
N PRO A 433 12.52 13.89 -5.52
CA PRO A 433 13.21 12.90 -6.36
C PRO A 433 13.55 13.36 -7.79
N GLN A 434 13.25 14.61 -8.15
CA GLN A 434 13.39 15.12 -9.52
C GLN A 434 14.77 15.77 -9.77
N GLY A 435 15.63 15.81 -8.76
CA GLY A 435 16.98 16.35 -8.85
C GLY A 435 17.87 15.53 -9.79
N ALA A 436 18.87 16.19 -10.37
CA ALA A 436 19.85 15.52 -11.24
C ALA A 436 20.80 14.57 -10.49
N HIS A 437 20.83 14.67 -9.16
CA HIS A 437 21.66 13.88 -8.25
C HIS A 437 20.82 13.42 -7.07
N ASP A 438 21.11 12.21 -6.59
CA ASP A 438 20.44 11.60 -5.44
C ASP A 438 21.42 10.86 -4.49
N ASP A 439 22.73 10.96 -4.76
CA ASP A 439 23.77 10.20 -4.05
C ASP A 439 23.83 10.55 -2.56
N GLN A 440 23.67 11.83 -2.21
CA GLN A 440 23.65 12.26 -0.82
C GLN A 440 22.37 11.84 -0.10
N VAL A 441 21.25 11.73 -0.85
CA VAL A 441 19.96 11.27 -0.31
C VAL A 441 20.02 9.78 0.02
N ASP A 442 20.59 8.98 -0.87
CA ASP A 442 20.80 7.55 -0.66
C ASP A 442 21.77 7.30 0.52
N ALA A 443 22.88 8.02 0.56
CA ALA A 443 23.83 7.94 1.67
C ALA A 443 23.18 8.31 3.03
N ALA A 444 22.37 9.38 3.06
CA ALA A 444 21.64 9.76 4.27
C ALA A 444 20.59 8.70 4.68
N GLY A 445 19.87 8.14 3.71
CA GLY A 445 18.88 7.08 3.94
C GLY A 445 19.50 5.78 4.48
N GLY A 446 20.67 5.40 3.96
CA GLY A 446 21.45 4.26 4.45
C GLY A 446 21.94 4.46 5.89
N ALA A 447 22.53 5.63 6.18
CA ALA A 447 22.98 5.97 7.53
C ALA A 447 21.81 5.95 8.55
N TYR A 448 20.68 6.56 8.17
CA TYR A 448 19.45 6.58 8.98
C TYR A 448 18.95 5.16 9.29
N THR A 449 18.84 4.32 8.26
CA THR A 449 18.34 2.94 8.40
C THR A 449 19.20 2.15 9.38
N LYS A 450 20.53 2.31 9.30
CA LYS A 450 21.43 1.61 10.21
C LYS A 450 21.31 2.08 11.65
N LEU A 451 21.20 3.38 11.88
CA LEU A 451 21.02 3.93 13.23
C LEU A 451 19.75 3.39 13.89
N VAL A 452 18.64 3.33 13.15
CA VAL A 452 17.37 2.78 13.64
C VAL A 452 17.48 1.27 13.92
N GLU A 453 18.17 0.51 13.08
CA GLU A 453 18.43 -0.91 13.29
C GLU A 453 19.19 -1.16 14.61
N LEU A 454 20.28 -0.42 14.83
CA LEU A 454 21.10 -0.52 16.04
C LEU A 454 20.29 -0.22 17.31
N HIS A 455 19.47 0.84 17.27
CA HIS A 455 18.60 1.22 18.38
C HIS A 455 17.55 0.14 18.68
N THR A 456 16.92 -0.42 17.65
CA THR A 456 15.86 -1.42 17.80
C THR A 456 16.37 -2.73 18.39
N LEU A 457 17.60 -3.15 18.02
CA LEU A 457 18.21 -4.39 18.52
C LEU A 457 18.56 -4.33 20.02
N GLN A 458 18.74 -3.13 20.59
CA GLN A 458 19.10 -2.96 22.00
C GLN A 458 17.92 -2.67 22.93
N GLN A 459 16.73 -2.37 22.39
CA GLN A 459 15.54 -2.25 23.23
C GLN A 459 14.97 -3.64 23.57
N PRO A 460 14.69 -3.96 24.85
CA PRO A 460 13.97 -5.18 25.19
C PRO A 460 12.62 -5.15 24.48
N ARG A 461 12.29 -6.22 23.73
CA ARG A 461 11.01 -6.35 23.01
C ARG A 461 9.88 -5.94 23.95
N ARG A 462 9.27 -4.78 23.72
CA ARG A 462 8.02 -4.39 24.41
C ARG A 462 7.00 -5.46 24.08
N ALA A 463 6.71 -6.33 25.06
CA ALA A 463 5.62 -7.27 24.95
C ALA A 463 4.33 -6.48 24.71
N LEU A 464 3.67 -6.75 23.58
CA LEU A 464 2.32 -6.27 23.36
C LEU A 464 1.46 -6.69 24.56
N PRO A 465 0.65 -5.80 25.15
CA PRO A 465 -0.24 -6.19 26.24
C PRO A 465 -1.20 -7.26 25.71
N VAL A 466 -1.01 -8.49 26.19
CA VAL A 466 -1.97 -9.57 25.98
C VAL A 466 -3.22 -9.17 26.75
N SER A 467 -4.23 -8.69 26.04
CA SER A 467 -5.56 -8.47 26.60
C SER A 467 -6.12 -9.83 27.05
N THR A 468 -5.96 -10.14 28.34
CA THR A 468 -6.64 -11.23 29.02
C THR A 468 -8.05 -10.76 29.37
N THR A 469 -8.92 -10.71 28.36
CA THR A 469 -10.36 -10.67 28.64
C THR A 469 -10.77 -12.08 29.06
N LYS A 470 -10.84 -12.30 30.39
CA LYS A 470 -11.52 -13.44 30.98
C LYS A 470 -13.01 -13.30 30.65
N TYR A 471 -13.55 -14.25 29.90
CA TYR A 471 -14.99 -14.43 29.76
C TYR A 471 -15.48 -15.22 30.97
N THR A 472 -16.28 -14.58 31.81
CA THR A 472 -17.31 -15.26 32.62
C THR A 472 -18.64 -15.09 31.93
#